data_AF-A0AAU9WRP3-F1
#
_entry.id   AF-A0AAU9WRP3-F1
#
_cell.length_a   1.000
_cell.length_b   1.000
_cell.length_c   1.000
_cell.angle_alpha   90.00
_cell.angle_beta   90.00
_cell.angle_gamma   90.00
#
_symmetry.space_group_name_H-M   'P 1'
#
loop_
_entity.id
_entity.type
_entity.pdbx_description
1 polymer ?
#
loop_
_entity_poly.entity_id
_entity_poly.type
_entity_poly.pdbx_seq_one_letter_code
_entity_poly.pdbx_strand_id
1 'polypeptide(L)'
;MPGSKDEKETPTDTDKHIAATENYKERECESGRKLLNTKCIIISAYFVFLLWRFISLGLYSVYATDCFLRAKLATLRCENFTLYSNPTRFEIAWQMCSAVNNFIAVGILFKLPEFPGLDVVCARLIKLARFWSFIFQLIVVISYNLMLFFHEHLMESAMIEVGFLVDEITVTIVVCLWNFVPAPSNRSQGLPCLQFAYKLTLVMLFLENFFLFLLMSSQAALDITGIHQFESRSTGLQALGIVLNATEATFYFAVMKFMWNKLFEGEAVDLLKKDTI
;
A
#
# COMPACT_ATOMS: atom_id res chain seq x y z
N MET A 1 -16.48 24.86 82.98
CA MET A 1 -15.30 24.82 82.07
C MET A 1 -15.71 24.12 80.78
N PRO A 2 -15.20 24.58 79.63
CA PRO A 2 -15.64 24.26 78.26
C PRO A 2 -15.13 22.86 77.83
N GLY A 3 -15.56 22.25 76.71
CA GLY A 3 -16.36 22.77 75.61
C GLY A 3 -16.65 21.74 74.53
N SER A 4 -17.46 22.22 73.59
CA SER A 4 -17.57 21.89 72.16
C SER A 4 -17.54 20.42 71.76
N LYS A 5 -18.74 19.88 71.47
CA LYS A 5 -18.91 18.75 70.56
C LYS A 5 -18.78 19.29 69.13
N ASP A 6 -17.85 18.73 68.38
CA ASP A 6 -17.72 18.92 66.94
C ASP A 6 -19.03 18.50 66.23
N GLU A 7 -19.81 19.48 65.77
CA GLU A 7 -20.85 19.27 64.77
C GLU A 7 -20.16 19.03 63.42
N LYS A 8 -20.14 17.77 62.98
CA LYS A 8 -19.85 17.41 61.59
C LYS A 8 -20.97 17.98 60.72
N GLU A 9 -20.70 19.11 60.09
CA GLU A 9 -21.53 19.63 59.00
C GLU A 9 -21.67 18.55 57.93
N THR A 10 -22.91 18.18 57.67
CA THR A 10 -23.26 17.18 56.65
C THR A 10 -23.29 17.89 55.30
N PRO A 11 -22.61 17.40 54.25
CA PRO A 11 -22.47 18.15 53.01
C PRO A 11 -23.84 18.40 52.38
N THR A 12 -24.12 19.66 52.06
CA THR A 12 -25.34 20.11 51.39
C THR A 12 -25.46 19.46 50.02
N ASP A 13 -26.68 19.17 49.57
CA ASP A 13 -26.97 18.48 48.30
C ASP A 13 -26.35 19.20 47.07
N THR A 14 -26.18 20.52 47.19
CA THR A 14 -25.49 21.37 46.22
C THR A 14 -23.99 21.05 46.09
N ASP A 15 -23.29 20.72 47.18
CA ASP A 15 -21.86 20.41 47.18
C ASP A 15 -21.57 19.05 46.53
N LYS A 16 -22.48 18.09 46.70
CA LYS A 16 -22.40 16.78 46.02
C LYS A 16 -22.64 16.90 44.52
N HIS A 17 -23.57 17.75 44.10
CA HIS A 17 -23.85 17.99 42.69
C HIS A 17 -22.68 18.68 41.97
N ILE A 18 -22.03 19.65 42.62
CA ILE A 18 -20.85 20.34 42.05
C ILE A 18 -19.67 19.37 41.90
N ALA A 19 -19.38 18.59 42.94
CA ALA A 19 -18.29 17.61 42.92
C ALA A 19 -18.51 16.50 41.86
N ALA A 20 -19.75 16.05 41.65
CA ALA A 20 -20.08 15.08 40.60
C ALA A 20 -19.91 15.65 39.19
N THR A 21 -20.22 16.94 39.01
CA THR A 21 -20.12 17.62 37.71
C THR A 21 -18.67 17.92 37.33
N GLU A 22 -17.82 18.28 38.30
CA GLU A 22 -16.37 18.41 38.09
C GLU A 22 -15.72 17.06 37.76
N ASN A 23 -16.07 16.00 38.48
CA ASN A 23 -15.56 14.64 38.22
C ASN A 23 -15.91 14.13 36.82
N TYR A 24 -17.08 14.50 36.30
CA TYR A 24 -17.51 14.16 34.94
C TYR A 24 -16.71 14.94 33.88
N LYS A 25 -16.53 16.26 34.07
CA LYS A 25 -15.72 17.10 33.18
C LYS A 25 -14.25 16.69 33.15
N GLU A 26 -13.65 16.34 34.29
CA GLU A 26 -12.27 15.86 34.34
C GLU A 26 -12.11 14.53 33.59
N ARG A 27 -13.04 13.59 33.76
CA ARG A 27 -13.03 12.31 33.02
C ARG A 27 -13.20 12.50 31.51
N GLU A 28 -14.08 13.39 31.07
CA GLU A 28 -14.20 13.71 29.64
C GLU A 28 -12.95 14.38 29.08
N CYS A 29 -12.33 15.30 29.83
CA CYS A 29 -11.10 15.98 29.43
C CYS A 29 -9.90 15.02 29.37
N GLU A 30 -9.78 14.10 30.33
CA GLU A 30 -8.73 13.08 30.38
C GLU A 30 -8.92 12.03 29.27
N SER A 31 -10.17 11.61 29.01
CA SER A 31 -10.53 10.73 27.90
C SER A 31 -10.22 11.37 26.55
N GLY A 32 -10.58 12.65 26.37
CA GLY A 32 -10.25 13.44 25.18
C GLY A 32 -8.75 13.60 24.97
N ARG A 33 -7.98 13.87 26.03
CA ARG A 33 -6.51 14.00 25.98
C ARG A 33 -5.83 12.67 25.66
N LYS A 34 -6.29 11.55 26.24
CA LYS A 34 -5.80 10.19 25.92
C LYS A 34 -6.10 9.82 24.48
N LEU A 35 -7.31 10.08 23.98
CA LEU A 35 -7.70 9.81 22.60
C LEU A 35 -6.88 10.63 21.59
N LEU A 36 -6.63 11.91 21.90
CA LEU A 36 -5.80 12.80 21.08
C LEU A 36 -4.35 12.31 21.02
N ASN A 37 -3.78 11.90 22.17
CA ASN A 37 -2.42 11.38 22.25
C ASN A 37 -2.25 10.09 21.43
N THR A 38 -3.19 9.15 21.54
CA THR A 38 -3.18 7.90 20.74
C THR A 38 -3.26 8.18 19.24
N LYS A 39 -4.12 9.12 18.80
CA LYS A 39 -4.21 9.50 17.38
C LYS A 39 -2.90 10.12 16.87
N CYS A 40 -2.27 11.01 17.64
CA CYS A 40 -0.99 11.61 17.27
C CYS A 40 0.13 10.57 17.17
N ILE A 41 0.16 9.58 18.07
CA ILE A 41 1.13 8.48 18.04
C ILE A 41 0.93 7.64 16.77
N ILE A 42 -0.30 7.26 16.44
CA ILE A 42 -0.60 6.45 15.24
C ILE A 42 -0.20 7.19 13.96
N ILE A 43 -0.55 8.47 13.86
CA ILE A 43 -0.21 9.29 12.69
C ILE A 43 1.31 9.40 12.56
N SER A 44 2.02 9.69 13.66
CA SER A 44 3.49 9.80 13.65
C SER A 44 4.16 8.47 13.27
N ALA A 45 3.66 7.35 13.80
CA ALA A 45 4.13 6.02 13.44
C ALA A 45 3.93 5.73 11.94
N TYR A 46 2.80 6.16 11.37
CA TYR A 46 2.56 6.02 9.93
C TYR A 46 3.53 6.86 9.09
N PHE A 47 3.86 8.09 9.52
CA PHE A 47 4.88 8.89 8.83
C PHE A 47 6.26 8.26 8.88
N VAL A 48 6.67 7.71 10.03
CA VAL A 48 7.93 6.98 10.16
C VAL A 48 7.93 5.75 9.25
N PHE A 49 6.81 5.03 9.19
CA PHE A 49 6.64 3.89 8.29
C PHE A 49 6.72 4.30 6.81
N LEU A 50 6.06 5.39 6.41
CA LEU A 50 6.17 5.92 5.05
C LEU A 50 7.60 6.34 4.71
N LEU A 51 8.30 7.01 5.62
CA LEU A 51 9.71 7.37 5.42
C LEU A 51 10.57 6.12 5.23
N TRP A 52 10.37 5.09 6.06
CA TRP A 52 11.02 3.80 5.89
C TRP A 52 10.71 3.15 4.54
N ARG A 53 9.47 3.26 4.05
CA ARG A 53 9.07 2.78 2.72
C ARG A 53 9.84 3.48 1.59
N PHE A 54 10.02 4.80 1.65
CA PHE A 54 10.85 5.52 0.68
C PHE A 54 12.31 5.06 0.69
N ILE A 55 12.91 4.93 1.89
CA ILE A 55 14.30 4.47 2.04
C ILE A 55 14.45 3.04 1.51
N SER A 56 13.55 2.15 1.90
CA SER A 56 13.60 0.74 1.51
C SER A 56 13.36 0.53 0.01
N LEU A 57 12.48 1.32 -0.63
CA LEU A 57 12.35 1.32 -2.08
C LEU A 57 13.65 1.77 -2.75
N GLY A 58 14.31 2.82 -2.26
CA GLY A 58 15.60 3.25 -2.80
C GLY A 58 16.67 2.14 -2.71
N LEU A 59 16.76 1.46 -1.56
CA LEU A 59 17.68 0.35 -1.36
C LEU A 59 17.35 -0.85 -2.27
N TYR A 60 16.06 -1.20 -2.36
CA TYR A 60 15.59 -2.25 -3.27
C TYR A 60 15.92 -1.90 -4.72
N SER A 61 15.70 -0.65 -5.13
CA SER A 61 16.01 -0.21 -6.49
C SER A 61 17.49 -0.33 -6.83
N VAL A 62 18.38 0.02 -5.89
CA VAL A 62 19.83 -0.18 -6.07
C VAL A 62 20.16 -1.67 -6.19
N TYR A 63 19.61 -2.51 -5.32
CA TYR A 63 19.83 -3.95 -5.36
C TYR A 63 19.33 -4.59 -6.67
N ALA A 64 18.09 -4.31 -7.04
CA ALA A 64 17.47 -4.83 -8.25
C ALA A 64 18.19 -4.33 -9.52
N THR A 65 18.62 -3.06 -9.55
CA THR A 65 19.35 -2.50 -10.70
C THR A 65 20.77 -3.07 -10.80
N ASP A 66 21.51 -3.19 -9.70
CA ASP A 66 22.84 -3.82 -9.72
C ASP A 66 22.75 -5.28 -10.15
N CYS A 67 21.73 -5.99 -9.67
CA CYS A 67 21.48 -7.36 -10.09
C CYS A 67 21.16 -7.46 -11.58
N PHE A 68 20.24 -6.62 -12.05
CA PHE A 68 19.86 -6.55 -13.45
C PHE A 68 21.06 -6.18 -14.35
N LEU A 69 21.91 -5.23 -13.95
CA LEU A 69 23.06 -4.82 -14.76
C LEU A 69 24.19 -5.86 -14.80
N ARG A 70 24.45 -6.55 -13.69
CA ARG A 70 25.55 -7.53 -13.59
C ARG A 70 25.17 -8.90 -14.11
N ALA A 71 24.02 -9.39 -13.67
CA ALA A 71 23.58 -10.76 -13.91
C ALA A 71 22.55 -10.83 -15.05
N LYS A 72 21.91 -9.69 -15.42
CA LYS A 72 20.84 -9.65 -16.44
C LYS A 72 19.73 -10.66 -16.14
N LEU A 73 19.53 -10.90 -14.85
CA LEU A 73 18.66 -11.89 -14.25
C LEU A 73 17.70 -11.18 -13.27
N ALA A 74 16.57 -11.83 -12.95
CA ALA A 74 15.71 -11.41 -11.84
C ALA A 74 16.48 -11.45 -10.51
N THR A 75 16.09 -10.60 -9.54
CA THR A 75 16.74 -10.42 -8.22
C THR A 75 17.01 -11.75 -7.49
N LEU A 76 16.13 -12.72 -7.68
CA LEU A 76 16.18 -14.07 -7.10
C LEU A 76 17.41 -14.90 -7.50
N ARG A 77 18.07 -14.56 -8.61
CA ARG A 77 19.20 -15.34 -9.16
C ARG A 77 20.54 -14.60 -9.04
N CYS A 78 20.59 -13.54 -8.22
CA CYS A 78 21.83 -12.81 -7.97
C CYS A 78 22.71 -13.49 -6.93
N GLU A 79 23.85 -14.03 -7.37
CA GLU A 79 24.94 -14.39 -6.48
C GLU A 79 25.96 -13.23 -6.44
N ASN A 80 26.31 -12.75 -5.24
CA ASN A 80 27.38 -11.75 -4.94
C ASN A 80 27.01 -10.25 -4.93
N PHE A 81 25.84 -9.88 -4.42
CA PHE A 81 25.58 -8.48 -4.04
C PHE A 81 26.31 -8.11 -2.73
N THR A 82 27.02 -6.97 -2.73
CA THR A 82 27.98 -6.63 -1.65
C THR A 82 27.63 -5.38 -0.84
N LEU A 83 26.61 -4.60 -1.25
CA LEU A 83 26.31 -3.32 -0.60
C LEU A 83 25.73 -3.50 0.81
N TYR A 84 24.95 -4.55 1.05
CA TYR A 84 24.45 -4.92 2.37
C TYR A 84 24.27 -6.44 2.50
N SER A 85 24.36 -6.94 3.74
CA SER A 85 24.28 -8.37 4.05
C SER A 85 22.86 -8.91 3.85
N ASN A 86 22.73 -10.10 3.25
CA ASN A 86 21.48 -10.85 3.06
C ASN A 86 20.39 -10.11 2.24
N PRO A 87 20.62 -9.83 0.95
CA PRO A 87 19.70 -9.05 0.14
C PRO A 87 18.33 -9.70 -0.09
N THR A 88 18.26 -11.03 -0.20
CA THR A 88 17.00 -11.78 -0.32
C THR A 88 16.07 -11.58 0.88
N ARG A 89 16.62 -11.54 2.11
CA ARG A 89 15.83 -11.28 3.32
C ARG A 89 15.32 -9.85 3.37
N PHE A 90 16.11 -8.91 2.87
CA PHE A 90 15.69 -7.52 2.76
C PHE A 90 14.56 -7.38 1.74
N GLU A 91 14.63 -8.05 0.59
CA GLU A 91 13.56 -8.08 -0.42
C GLU A 91 12.25 -8.63 0.16
N ILE A 92 12.31 -9.75 0.88
CA ILE A 92 11.14 -10.28 1.61
C ILE A 92 10.58 -9.24 2.60
N ALA A 93 11.43 -8.61 3.40
CA ALA A 93 10.99 -7.62 4.38
C ALA A 93 10.37 -6.37 3.71
N TRP A 94 10.96 -5.90 2.60
CA TRP A 94 10.45 -4.80 1.80
C TRP A 94 9.08 -5.14 1.21
N GLN A 95 8.92 -6.34 0.65
CA GLN A 95 7.66 -6.83 0.08
C GLN A 95 6.56 -6.90 1.15
N MET A 96 6.88 -7.43 2.34
CA MET A 96 5.94 -7.47 3.47
C MET A 96 5.54 -6.07 3.92
N CYS A 97 6.47 -5.11 3.92
CA CYS A 97 6.14 -3.71 4.19
C CYS A 97 5.22 -3.12 3.12
N SER A 98 5.36 -3.53 1.85
CA SER A 98 4.44 -3.07 0.81
C SER A 98 3.03 -3.60 0.99
N ALA A 99 2.88 -4.91 1.21
CA ALA A 99 1.58 -5.52 1.49
C ALA A 99 0.90 -4.86 2.70
N VAL A 100 1.64 -4.61 3.79
CA VAL A 100 1.13 -3.88 4.96
C VAL A 100 0.66 -2.47 4.59
N ASN A 101 1.40 -1.74 3.75
CA ASN A 101 0.99 -0.42 3.28
C ASN A 101 -0.32 -0.48 2.47
N ASN A 102 -0.48 -1.48 1.61
CA ASN A 102 -1.73 -1.67 0.85
C ASN A 102 -2.91 -1.97 1.77
N PHE A 103 -2.73 -2.83 2.78
CA PHE A 103 -3.77 -3.06 3.80
C PHE A 103 -4.12 -1.81 4.59
N ILE A 104 -3.13 -0.99 4.98
CA ILE A 104 -3.38 0.29 5.63
C ILE A 104 -4.16 1.23 4.70
N ALA A 105 -3.77 1.32 3.42
CA ALA A 105 -4.45 2.14 2.43
C ALA A 105 -5.91 1.73 2.23
N VAL A 106 -6.19 0.42 2.19
CA VAL A 106 -7.56 -0.13 2.17
C VAL A 106 -8.30 0.19 3.47
N GLY A 107 -7.66 -0.01 4.63
CA GLY A 107 -8.25 0.25 5.94
C GLY A 107 -8.64 1.71 6.15
N ILE A 108 -7.84 2.66 5.64
CA ILE A 108 -8.13 4.09 5.69
C ILE A 108 -9.42 4.41 4.92
N LEU A 109 -9.63 3.81 3.74
CA LEU A 109 -10.85 4.04 2.96
C LEU A 109 -12.12 3.66 3.72
N PHE A 110 -12.11 2.51 4.39
CA PHE A 110 -13.27 2.07 5.17
C PHE A 110 -13.61 2.98 6.35
N LYS A 111 -12.67 3.85 6.74
CA LYS A 111 -12.87 4.86 7.79
C LYS A 111 -13.31 6.22 7.24
N LEU A 112 -13.28 6.43 5.93
CA LEU A 112 -13.71 7.68 5.32
C LEU A 112 -15.25 7.76 5.28
N PRO A 113 -15.85 8.86 5.77
CA PRO A 113 -17.31 9.01 5.77
C PRO A 113 -17.89 9.08 4.34
N GLU A 114 -17.08 9.45 3.35
CA GLU A 114 -17.48 9.51 1.94
C GLU A 114 -17.45 8.14 1.23
N PHE A 115 -17.06 7.06 1.91
CA PHE A 115 -17.00 5.73 1.29
C PHE A 115 -18.42 5.18 1.03
N PRO A 116 -18.79 4.90 -0.23
CA PRO A 116 -20.15 4.53 -0.59
C PRO A 116 -20.54 3.08 -0.22
N GLY A 117 -19.62 2.31 0.37
CA GLY A 117 -19.80 0.88 0.67
C GLY A 117 -19.32 -0.04 -0.46
N LEU A 118 -18.96 -1.28 -0.11
CA LEU A 118 -18.40 -2.26 -1.05
C LEU A 118 -19.38 -2.66 -2.15
N ASP A 119 -20.64 -2.91 -1.81
CA ASP A 119 -21.64 -3.36 -2.78
C ASP A 119 -21.86 -2.33 -3.90
N VAL A 120 -21.88 -1.04 -3.53
CA VAL A 120 -22.03 0.06 -4.48
C VAL A 120 -20.79 0.18 -5.36
N VAL A 121 -19.60 0.04 -4.79
CA VAL A 121 -18.34 0.06 -5.55
C VAL A 121 -18.29 -1.10 -6.55
N CYS A 122 -18.58 -2.33 -6.11
CA CYS A 122 -18.59 -3.52 -6.96
C CYS A 122 -19.60 -3.38 -8.12
N ALA A 123 -20.83 -2.94 -7.82
CA ALA A 123 -21.86 -2.74 -8.84
C ALA A 123 -21.49 -1.67 -9.89
N ARG A 124 -20.66 -0.67 -9.51
CA ARG A 124 -20.13 0.33 -10.44
C ARG A 124 -18.94 -0.20 -11.24
N LEU A 125 -18.01 -0.90 -10.59
CA LEU A 125 -16.82 -1.48 -11.23
C LEU A 125 -17.18 -2.44 -12.36
N ILE A 126 -18.13 -3.36 -12.13
CA ILE A 126 -18.55 -4.37 -13.10
C ILE A 126 -19.06 -3.74 -14.41
N LYS A 127 -19.55 -2.50 -14.37
CA LYS A 127 -20.04 -1.77 -15.55
C LYS A 127 -18.93 -1.10 -16.37
N LEU A 128 -17.70 -1.05 -15.87
CA LEU A 128 -16.57 -0.38 -16.52
C LEU A 128 -15.77 -1.38 -17.35
N ALA A 129 -15.62 -1.15 -18.65
CA ALA A 129 -14.84 -2.03 -19.53
C ALA A 129 -13.37 -2.15 -19.09
N ARG A 130 -12.75 -1.04 -18.64
CA ARG A 130 -11.37 -1.05 -18.14
C ARG A 130 -11.18 -1.83 -16.86
N PHE A 131 -12.22 -1.96 -16.03
CA PHE A 131 -12.15 -2.84 -14.87
C PHE A 131 -11.93 -4.28 -15.30
N TRP A 132 -12.65 -4.75 -16.32
CA TRP A 132 -12.46 -6.10 -16.87
C TRP A 132 -11.08 -6.28 -17.52
N SER A 133 -10.58 -5.28 -18.25
CA SER A 133 -9.21 -5.32 -18.79
C SER A 133 -8.17 -5.43 -17.68
N PHE A 134 -8.35 -4.67 -16.59
CA PHE A 134 -7.43 -4.69 -15.45
C PHE A 134 -7.50 -6.02 -14.68
N ILE A 135 -8.69 -6.60 -14.50
CA ILE A 135 -8.85 -7.94 -13.92
C ILE A 135 -8.24 -9.01 -14.82
N PHE A 136 -8.38 -8.90 -16.14
CA PHE A 136 -7.72 -9.82 -17.07
C PHE A 136 -6.19 -9.75 -16.94
N GLN A 137 -5.63 -8.54 -16.87
CA GLN A 137 -4.20 -8.36 -16.58
C GLN A 137 -3.82 -9.03 -15.26
N LEU A 138 -4.56 -8.80 -14.18
CA LEU A 138 -4.31 -9.43 -12.88
C LEU A 138 -4.31 -10.96 -12.97
N ILE A 139 -5.26 -11.57 -13.69
CA ILE A 139 -5.32 -13.03 -13.87
C ILE A 139 -4.06 -13.54 -14.58
N VAL A 140 -3.62 -12.83 -15.63
CA VAL A 140 -2.40 -13.18 -16.37
C VAL A 140 -1.17 -13.09 -15.47
N VAL A 141 -1.06 -12.02 -14.68
CA VAL A 141 0.06 -11.81 -13.76
C VAL A 141 0.08 -12.87 -12.65
N ILE A 142 -1.06 -13.15 -12.01
CA ILE A 142 -1.17 -14.25 -11.03
C ILE A 142 -0.75 -15.58 -11.66
N SER A 143 -1.16 -15.85 -12.90
CA SER A 143 -0.79 -17.08 -13.60
C SER A 143 0.72 -17.18 -13.85
N TYR A 144 1.37 -16.04 -14.13
CA TYR A 144 2.81 -15.96 -14.29
C TYR A 144 3.55 -16.21 -12.98
N ASN A 145 3.18 -15.52 -11.89
CA ASN A 145 3.77 -15.72 -10.58
C ASN A 145 3.55 -17.15 -10.05
N LEU A 146 2.40 -17.76 -10.33
CA LEU A 146 2.18 -19.19 -10.04
C LEU A 146 3.11 -20.08 -10.86
N MET A 147 3.32 -19.79 -12.15
CA MET A 147 4.28 -20.53 -12.97
C MET A 147 5.70 -20.43 -12.42
N LEU A 148 6.13 -19.24 -11.97
CA LEU A 148 7.43 -19.04 -11.31
C LEU A 148 7.52 -19.81 -10.00
N PHE A 149 6.50 -19.71 -9.15
CA PHE A 149 6.42 -20.46 -7.89
C PHE A 149 6.59 -21.98 -8.06
N PHE A 150 5.95 -22.58 -9.08
CA PHE A 150 6.08 -24.01 -9.34
C PHE A 150 7.43 -24.41 -9.94
N HIS A 151 8.18 -23.46 -10.50
CA HIS A 151 9.48 -23.72 -11.12
C HIS A 151 10.64 -23.51 -10.16
N GLU A 152 10.45 -22.69 -9.13
CA GLU A 152 11.48 -22.37 -8.15
C GLU A 152 11.64 -23.47 -7.10
N HIS A 153 12.89 -23.90 -6.88
CA HIS A 153 13.20 -24.99 -5.95
C HIS A 153 13.59 -24.49 -4.55
N LEU A 154 13.87 -23.19 -4.39
CA LEU A 154 14.27 -22.59 -3.12
C LEU A 154 13.09 -21.97 -2.38
N MET A 155 12.99 -22.26 -1.08
CA MET A 155 11.91 -21.75 -0.22
C MET A 155 11.91 -20.22 -0.10
N GLU A 156 13.09 -19.59 -0.06
CA GLU A 156 13.21 -18.12 0.00
C GLU A 156 12.70 -17.48 -1.29
N SER A 157 12.93 -18.12 -2.45
CA SER A 157 12.41 -17.66 -3.73
C SER A 157 10.89 -17.78 -3.79
N ALA A 158 10.35 -18.92 -3.38
CA ALA A 158 8.92 -19.16 -3.32
C ALA A 158 8.17 -18.14 -2.44
N MET A 159 8.80 -17.68 -1.34
CA MET A 159 8.22 -16.64 -0.48
C MET A 159 8.14 -15.27 -1.17
N ILE A 160 9.11 -14.92 -2.00
CA ILE A 160 9.11 -13.67 -2.75
C ILE A 160 7.99 -13.68 -3.78
N GLU A 161 7.83 -14.78 -4.53
CA GLU A 161 6.73 -14.97 -5.50
C GLU A 161 5.35 -14.86 -4.85
N VAL A 162 5.16 -15.49 -3.69
CA VAL A 162 3.91 -15.36 -2.90
C VAL A 162 3.70 -13.90 -2.45
N GLY A 163 4.79 -13.21 -2.09
CA GLY A 163 4.76 -11.80 -1.73
C GLY A 163 4.30 -10.90 -2.88
N PHE A 164 4.77 -11.13 -4.12
CA PHE A 164 4.29 -10.42 -5.31
C PHE A 164 2.82 -10.70 -5.58
N LEU A 165 2.39 -11.96 -5.49
CA LEU A 165 0.99 -12.33 -5.67
C LEU A 165 0.06 -11.62 -4.67
N VAL A 166 0.46 -11.54 -3.40
CA VAL A 166 -0.30 -10.81 -2.37
C VAL A 166 -0.30 -9.31 -2.67
N ASP A 167 0.84 -8.74 -3.06
CA ASP A 167 0.95 -7.32 -3.37
C ASP A 167 0.06 -6.93 -4.56
N GLU A 168 0.10 -7.68 -5.66
CA GLU A 168 -0.70 -7.46 -6.87
C GLU A 168 -2.21 -7.50 -6.59
N ILE A 169 -2.66 -8.47 -5.78
CA ILE A 169 -4.06 -8.57 -5.37
C ILE A 169 -4.43 -7.36 -4.51
N THR A 170 -3.60 -7.02 -3.52
CA THR A 170 -3.91 -5.93 -2.59
C THR A 170 -3.87 -4.56 -3.27
N VAL A 171 -2.92 -4.30 -4.16
CA VAL A 171 -2.84 -3.05 -4.93
C VAL A 171 -4.00 -2.94 -5.93
N THR A 172 -4.45 -4.05 -6.52
CA THR A 172 -5.66 -4.07 -7.35
C THR A 172 -6.89 -3.65 -6.54
N ILE A 173 -7.04 -4.17 -5.31
CA ILE A 173 -8.10 -3.76 -4.40
C ILE A 173 -7.99 -2.26 -4.10
N VAL A 174 -6.78 -1.74 -3.83
CA VAL A 174 -6.55 -0.30 -3.61
C VAL A 174 -7.05 0.50 -4.82
N VAL A 175 -6.64 0.16 -6.04
CA VAL A 175 -7.07 0.86 -7.27
C VAL A 175 -8.59 0.85 -7.40
N CYS A 176 -9.22 -0.31 -7.22
CA CYS A 176 -10.66 -0.48 -7.37
C CYS A 176 -11.46 0.35 -6.36
N LEU A 177 -11.03 0.38 -5.09
CA LEU A 177 -11.70 1.13 -4.04
C LEU A 177 -11.42 2.64 -4.15
N TRP A 178 -10.17 3.04 -4.41
CA TRP A 178 -9.77 4.44 -4.52
C TRP A 178 -10.35 5.12 -5.76
N ASN A 179 -10.79 4.37 -6.77
CA ASN A 179 -11.40 4.95 -7.97
C ASN A 179 -12.64 5.80 -7.65
N PHE A 180 -13.46 5.41 -6.67
CA PHE A 180 -14.72 6.09 -6.34
C PHE A 180 -14.68 7.01 -5.13
N VAL A 181 -13.57 7.01 -4.39
CA VAL A 181 -13.41 7.89 -3.23
C VAL A 181 -12.78 9.20 -3.69
N PRO A 182 -13.46 10.36 -3.57
CA PRO A 182 -12.86 11.64 -3.94
C PRO A 182 -11.59 11.87 -3.10
N ALA A 183 -10.57 12.48 -3.70
CA ALA A 183 -9.38 12.88 -2.93
C ALA A 183 -9.84 13.82 -1.80
N PRO A 184 -9.28 13.71 -0.59
CA PRO A 184 -9.75 14.52 0.53
C PRO A 184 -9.59 16.02 0.20
N SER A 185 -10.71 16.73 -0.02
CA SER A 185 -10.68 18.17 -0.26
C SER A 185 -10.44 18.96 1.02
N ASN A 186 -9.87 20.16 0.83
CA ASN A 186 -9.73 21.20 1.85
C ASN A 186 -11.05 21.57 2.56
N ARG A 187 -12.21 21.10 2.08
CA ARG A 187 -13.53 21.36 2.68
C ARG A 187 -13.89 20.42 3.83
N SER A 188 -13.30 19.23 3.88
CA SER A 188 -13.48 18.32 5.01
C SER A 188 -12.63 18.84 6.18
N GLN A 189 -13.22 18.98 7.36
CA GLN A 189 -12.60 19.46 8.61
C GLN A 189 -11.52 18.50 9.17
N GLY A 190 -10.79 17.80 8.29
CA GLY A 190 -9.78 16.81 8.63
C GLY A 190 -8.42 17.44 8.93
N LEU A 191 -7.65 16.78 9.80
CA LEU A 191 -6.26 17.13 10.10
C LEU A 191 -5.46 17.26 8.78
N PRO A 192 -4.80 18.40 8.49
CA PRO A 192 -3.98 18.58 7.28
C PRO A 192 -2.87 17.52 7.15
N CYS A 193 -2.45 16.97 8.28
CA CYS A 193 -1.53 15.85 8.39
C CYS A 193 -2.03 14.58 7.67
N LEU A 194 -3.33 14.27 7.74
CA LEU A 194 -3.91 13.09 7.09
C LEU A 194 -3.98 13.26 5.56
N GLN A 195 -4.29 14.47 5.09
CA GLN A 195 -4.26 14.79 3.65
C GLN A 195 -2.84 14.67 3.10
N PHE A 196 -1.85 15.14 3.85
CA PHE A 196 -0.45 14.99 3.48
C PHE A 196 -0.01 13.52 3.46
N ALA A 197 -0.40 12.74 4.48
CA ALA A 197 -0.15 11.30 4.52
C ALA A 197 -0.78 10.59 3.30
N TYR A 198 -2.04 10.88 2.97
CA TYR A 198 -2.73 10.35 1.80
C TYR A 198 -1.96 10.62 0.50
N LYS A 199 -1.52 11.86 0.28
CA LYS A 199 -0.73 12.23 -0.90
C LYS A 199 0.62 11.53 -0.93
N LEU A 200 1.30 11.43 0.21
CA LEU A 200 2.56 10.67 0.30
C LEU A 200 2.36 9.19 0.00
N THR A 201 1.27 8.58 0.48
CA THR A 201 0.94 7.19 0.16
C THR A 201 0.72 7.01 -1.34
N LEU A 202 0.01 7.93 -2.01
CA LEU A 202 -0.14 7.89 -3.48
C LEU A 202 1.20 7.99 -4.19
N VAL A 203 2.05 8.94 -3.79
CA VAL A 203 3.39 9.10 -4.37
C VAL A 203 4.23 7.86 -4.16
N MET A 204 4.18 7.25 -2.98
CA MET A 204 4.91 6.03 -2.66
C MET A 204 4.44 4.85 -3.53
N LEU A 205 3.13 4.63 -3.62
CA LEU A 205 2.55 3.59 -4.49
C LEU A 205 2.88 3.83 -5.96
N PHE A 206 2.82 5.09 -6.41
CA PHE A 206 3.23 5.48 -7.75
C PHE A 206 4.69 5.10 -8.03
N LEU A 207 5.63 5.53 -7.17
CA LEU A 207 7.05 5.30 -7.36
C LEU A 207 7.40 3.81 -7.35
N GLU A 208 6.77 3.04 -6.46
CA GLU A 208 6.99 1.60 -6.40
C GLU A 208 6.53 0.90 -7.67
N ASN A 209 5.29 1.16 -8.10
CA ASN A 209 4.74 0.55 -9.32
C ASN A 209 5.48 1.05 -10.58
N PHE A 210 5.96 2.30 -10.59
CA PHE A 210 6.80 2.82 -11.65
C PHE A 210 8.15 2.08 -11.70
N PHE A 211 8.78 1.84 -10.55
CA PHE A 211 10.04 1.09 -10.49
C PHE A 211 9.85 -0.36 -10.95
N LEU A 212 8.81 -1.06 -10.48
CA LEU A 212 8.48 -2.41 -10.92
C LEU A 212 8.18 -2.47 -12.42
N PHE A 213 7.44 -1.49 -12.95
CA PHE A 213 7.23 -1.37 -14.39
C PHE A 213 8.55 -1.28 -15.17
N LEU A 214 9.49 -0.44 -14.73
CA LEU A 214 10.81 -0.32 -15.38
C LEU A 214 11.60 -1.63 -15.29
N LEU A 215 11.59 -2.29 -14.14
CA LEU A 215 12.30 -3.54 -13.91
C LEU A 215 11.78 -4.65 -14.84
N MET A 216 10.46 -4.90 -14.82
CA MET A 216 9.84 -5.95 -15.63
C MET A 216 9.93 -5.67 -17.13
N SER A 217 9.77 -4.41 -17.55
CA SER A 217 9.98 -4.01 -18.95
C SER A 217 11.41 -4.26 -19.41
N SER A 218 12.38 -3.97 -18.55
CA SER A 218 13.80 -4.17 -18.86
C SER A 218 14.14 -5.65 -18.96
N GLN A 219 13.57 -6.49 -18.09
CA GLN A 219 13.71 -7.95 -18.16
C GLN A 219 13.09 -8.51 -19.45
N ALA A 220 11.86 -8.14 -19.77
CA ALA A 220 11.19 -8.58 -21.00
C ALA A 220 11.97 -8.15 -22.26
N ALA A 221 12.54 -6.94 -22.28
CA ALA A 221 13.37 -6.48 -23.39
C ALA A 221 14.66 -7.31 -23.55
N LEU A 222 15.33 -7.65 -22.45
CA LEU A 222 16.53 -8.51 -22.51
C LEU A 222 16.20 -9.91 -23.02
N ASP A 223 15.10 -10.51 -22.57
CA ASP A 223 14.64 -11.82 -23.02
C ASP A 223 14.37 -11.85 -24.53
N ILE A 224 13.81 -10.76 -25.08
CA ILE A 224 13.55 -10.62 -26.53
C ILE A 224 14.85 -10.49 -27.32
N THR A 225 15.83 -9.73 -26.82
CA THR A 225 17.11 -9.50 -27.54
C THR A 225 18.01 -10.73 -27.62
N GLY A 226 17.67 -11.82 -26.93
CA GLY A 226 18.43 -13.08 -26.98
C GLY A 226 19.82 -12.98 -26.36
N ILE A 227 20.09 -11.89 -25.62
CA ILE A 227 21.34 -11.70 -24.88
C ILE A 227 21.44 -12.70 -23.71
N HIS A 228 20.32 -13.37 -23.37
CA HIS A 228 20.27 -14.54 -22.49
C HIS A 228 19.55 -15.72 -23.13
N GLN A 229 20.25 -16.86 -23.18
CA GLN A 229 19.60 -18.18 -23.17
C GLN A 229 19.28 -18.50 -21.71
N PHE A 230 18.10 -18.08 -21.24
CA PHE A 230 17.52 -18.72 -20.06
C PHE A 230 17.33 -20.19 -20.41
N GLU A 231 17.95 -21.06 -19.60
CA GLU A 231 17.64 -22.47 -19.33
C GLU A 231 16.78 -23.24 -20.33
N SER A 232 17.19 -24.48 -20.60
CA SER A 232 16.55 -25.60 -21.33
C SER A 232 15.00 -25.75 -21.29
N ARG A 233 14.25 -24.69 -21.57
CA ARG A 233 12.81 -24.66 -21.78
C ARG A 233 12.53 -24.89 -23.26
N SER A 234 11.40 -25.52 -23.55
CA SER A 234 10.91 -25.54 -24.93
C SER A 234 10.68 -24.11 -25.41
N THR A 235 10.96 -23.83 -26.68
CA THR A 235 10.87 -22.49 -27.29
C THR A 235 9.49 -21.83 -27.04
N GLY A 236 8.42 -22.63 -26.97
CA GLY A 236 7.08 -22.15 -26.65
C GLY A 236 6.91 -21.67 -25.20
N LEU A 237 7.54 -22.33 -24.22
CA LEU A 237 7.46 -21.92 -22.81
C LEU A 237 8.27 -20.65 -22.55
N GLN A 238 9.34 -20.42 -23.31
CA GLN A 238 10.13 -19.19 -23.28
C GLN A 238 9.34 -18.02 -23.87
N ALA A 239 8.75 -18.20 -25.06
CA ALA A 239 7.91 -17.18 -25.69
C ALA A 239 6.70 -16.80 -24.81
N LEU A 240 6.06 -17.80 -24.19
CA LEU A 240 4.98 -17.56 -23.24
C LEU A 240 5.47 -16.75 -22.02
N GLY A 241 6.62 -17.09 -21.44
CA GLY A 241 7.22 -16.35 -20.32
C GLY A 241 7.47 -14.88 -20.64
N ILE A 242 7.95 -14.56 -21.84
CA ILE A 242 8.17 -13.18 -22.29
C ILE A 242 6.85 -12.41 -22.36
N VAL A 243 5.81 -12.99 -22.95
CA VAL A 243 4.50 -12.35 -23.06
C VAL A 243 3.87 -12.11 -21.70
N LEU A 244 4.00 -13.08 -20.79
CA LEU A 244 3.51 -12.98 -19.43
C LEU A 244 4.23 -11.88 -18.63
N ASN A 245 5.58 -11.84 -18.68
CA ASN A 245 6.39 -10.78 -18.06
C ASN A 245 6.06 -9.39 -18.63
N ALA A 246 5.92 -9.28 -19.97
CA ALA A 246 5.49 -8.03 -20.60
C ALA A 246 4.09 -7.61 -20.13
N THR A 247 3.17 -8.56 -19.94
CA THR A 247 1.83 -8.27 -19.42
C THR A 247 1.88 -7.78 -17.98
N GLU A 248 2.75 -8.36 -17.16
CA GLU A 248 3.01 -7.88 -15.80
C GLU A 248 3.55 -6.45 -15.77
N ALA A 249 4.49 -6.11 -16.65
CA ALA A 249 4.90 -4.72 -16.82
C ALA A 249 3.70 -3.81 -17.15
N THR A 250 2.79 -4.23 -18.06
CA THR A 250 1.59 -3.43 -18.37
C THR A 250 0.63 -3.30 -17.20
N PHE A 251 0.57 -4.28 -16.29
CA PHE A 251 -0.20 -4.20 -15.05
C PHE A 251 0.35 -3.10 -14.14
N TYR A 252 1.65 -3.14 -13.85
CA TYR A 252 2.30 -2.10 -13.03
C TYR A 252 2.19 -0.71 -13.66
N PHE A 253 2.29 -0.62 -15.00
CA PHE A 253 2.02 0.61 -15.74
C PHE A 253 0.58 1.14 -15.51
N ALA A 254 -0.42 0.26 -15.56
CA ALA A 254 -1.80 0.65 -15.31
C ALA A 254 -2.01 1.16 -13.89
N VAL A 255 -1.41 0.50 -12.90
CA VAL A 255 -1.47 0.90 -11.48
C VAL A 255 -0.79 2.26 -11.28
N MET A 256 0.44 2.45 -11.76
CA MET A 256 1.14 3.73 -11.57
C MET A 256 0.44 4.88 -12.31
N LYS A 257 -0.12 4.65 -13.51
CA LYS A 257 -0.93 5.64 -14.23
C LYS A 257 -2.16 6.03 -13.42
N PHE A 258 -2.83 5.06 -12.79
CA PHE A 258 -3.96 5.34 -11.90
C PHE A 258 -3.55 6.20 -10.70
N MET A 259 -2.47 5.83 -9.98
CA MET A 259 -2.00 6.59 -8.81
C MET A 259 -1.59 8.01 -9.17
N TRP A 260 -0.89 8.18 -10.30
CA TRP A 260 -0.50 9.48 -10.82
C TRP A 260 -1.70 10.35 -11.16
N ASN A 261 -2.66 9.80 -11.91
CA ASN A 261 -3.88 10.52 -12.25
C ASN A 261 -4.68 10.86 -10.99
N LYS A 262 -4.73 9.97 -10.00
CA LYS A 262 -5.42 10.24 -8.72
C LYS A 262 -4.79 11.37 -7.91
N LEU A 263 -3.48 11.56 -8.03
CA LEU A 263 -2.76 12.62 -7.33
C LEU A 263 -3.10 14.02 -7.89
N PHE A 264 -3.37 14.12 -9.19
CA PHE A 264 -3.51 15.41 -9.88
C PHE A 264 -4.93 15.71 -10.42
N GLU A 265 -5.76 14.69 -10.71
CA GLU A 265 -7.12 14.89 -11.20
C GLU A 265 -8.10 15.09 -10.02
N GLY A 266 -8.86 16.19 -10.07
CA GLY A 266 -9.78 16.61 -9.00
C GLY A 266 -10.97 15.66 -8.75
N GLU A 267 -11.74 15.97 -7.69
CA GLU A 267 -12.73 15.11 -6.99
C GLU A 267 -13.84 14.43 -7.83
N ALA A 268 -14.05 14.77 -9.10
CA ALA A 268 -15.29 14.43 -9.82
C ALA A 268 -15.13 13.44 -11.00
N VAL A 269 -13.94 12.91 -11.27
CA VAL A 269 -13.71 12.12 -12.49
C VAL A 269 -13.40 10.66 -12.15
N ASP A 270 -14.25 9.75 -12.65
CA ASP A 270 -14.00 8.31 -12.66
C ASP A 270 -12.82 8.03 -13.61
N LEU A 271 -11.65 7.73 -13.05
CA LEU A 271 -10.40 7.58 -13.78
C LEU A 271 -10.41 6.36 -14.72
N LEU A 272 -11.22 5.35 -14.38
CA LEU A 272 -11.44 4.18 -15.22
C LEU A 272 -12.41 4.45 -16.39
N LYS A 273 -13.11 5.59 -16.39
CA LYS A 273 -14.03 6.02 -17.45
C LYS A 273 -13.39 6.97 -18.47
N LYS A 274 -12.35 7.70 -18.11
CA LYS A 274 -11.80 8.83 -18.91
C LYS A 274 -10.88 8.36 -20.03
N ASP A 275 -11.28 8.53 -21.29
CA ASP A 275 -10.39 8.32 -22.46
C ASP A 275 -9.28 9.36 -22.41
N THR A 276 -8.13 8.99 -21.85
CA THR A 276 -6.94 9.85 -21.85
C THR A 276 -5.80 9.04 -22.44
N ILE A 277 -5.56 9.40 -23.71
CA ILE A 277 -4.46 9.06 -24.62
C ILE A 277 -3.17 8.82 -23.83
#